data_AF-A0AAD7TPV0-F1
#
_entry.id   AF-A0AAD7TPV0-F1
#
_cell.length_a   1.000
_cell.length_b   1.000
_cell.length_c   1.000
_cell.angle_alpha   90.00
_cell.angle_beta   90.00
_cell.angle_gamma   90.00
#
_symmetry.space_group_name_H-M   'P 1'
#
loop_
_entity.id
_entity.type
_entity.pdbx_description
1 polymer ?
#
loop_
_entity_poly.entity_id
_entity_poly.type
_entity_poly.pdbx_seq_one_letter_code
_entity_poly.pdbx_strand_id
1 'polypeptide(L)'
;MKYALPRALKNVVNRRASPQARQLVLSLLREEKKPLTVQEIYNLSQPRNVQLPDGSPVLPSMRYLKKVVMSELADAGKVEKVHERLKFTEEEMKALRERMGKQSYSLTGVPLNVELWRWQLKTAEAKVEKPVKPVFGKEVGVGADWSHLNKRRQRAREEKVEKDVQWLRELERARNEVMKSSS
;
A
#
# COMPACT_ATOMS: atom_id res chain seq x y z
N MET A 1 29.97 -40.65 4.81
CA MET A 1 28.77 -40.61 3.93
C MET A 1 28.08 -39.26 4.11
N LYS A 2 28.03 -38.42 3.07
CA LYS A 2 27.34 -37.12 3.12
C LYS A 2 25.86 -37.36 2.78
N TYR A 3 24.98 -37.28 3.77
CA TYR A 3 23.53 -37.40 3.53
C TYR A 3 23.05 -36.20 2.71
N ALA A 4 22.74 -36.43 1.43
CA ALA A 4 22.12 -35.41 0.59
C ALA A 4 20.68 -35.21 1.08
N LEU A 5 20.33 -33.97 1.44
CA LEU A 5 18.96 -33.64 1.84
C LEU A 5 17.97 -34.00 0.70
N PRO A 6 16.79 -34.55 1.03
CA PRO A 6 15.74 -34.83 0.05
C PRO A 6 15.49 -33.58 -0.82
N ARG A 7 15.38 -33.76 -2.14
CA ARG A 7 15.12 -32.66 -3.09
C ARG A 7 13.92 -31.79 -2.69
N ALA A 8 12.92 -32.39 -2.05
CA ALA A 8 11.73 -31.70 -1.55
C ALA A 8 12.02 -30.68 -0.43
N LEU A 9 13.09 -30.86 0.35
CA LEU A 9 13.42 -30.02 1.50
C LEU A 9 14.42 -28.91 1.19
N LYS A 10 15.10 -28.93 0.03
CA LYS A 10 16.06 -27.88 -0.35
C LYS A 10 15.44 -26.48 -0.35
N ASN A 11 14.16 -26.38 -0.74
CA ASN A 11 13.43 -25.10 -0.82
C ASN A 11 12.79 -24.68 0.50
N VAL A 12 12.72 -25.57 1.50
CA VAL A 12 12.23 -25.23 2.85
C VAL A 12 13.34 -24.60 3.68
N VAL A 13 14.59 -24.99 3.43
CA VAL A 13 15.76 -24.46 4.14
C VAL A 13 16.16 -23.07 3.64
N ASN A 14 15.98 -22.78 2.35
CA ASN A 14 16.22 -21.44 1.82
C ASN A 14 14.93 -20.61 1.85
N ARG A 15 14.71 -19.89 2.96
CA ARG A 15 13.67 -18.85 3.06
C ARG A 15 13.91 -17.64 2.14
N ARG A 16 15.04 -17.62 1.43
CA ARG A 16 15.43 -16.53 0.53
C ARG A 16 15.18 -16.93 -0.90
N ALA A 17 14.51 -16.06 -1.63
CA ALA A 17 14.30 -16.15 -3.05
C ALA A 17 15.62 -16.01 -3.81
N SER A 18 15.76 -16.81 -4.87
CA SER A 18 16.83 -16.64 -5.85
C SER A 18 16.86 -15.19 -6.39
N PRO A 19 18.05 -14.56 -6.53
CA PRO A 19 18.17 -13.23 -7.12
C PRO A 19 17.50 -13.10 -8.49
N GLN A 20 17.62 -14.15 -9.32
CA GLN A 20 17.01 -14.18 -10.66
C GLN A 20 15.47 -14.19 -10.59
N ALA A 21 14.89 -14.93 -9.63
CA ALA A 21 13.44 -14.95 -9.43
C ALA A 21 12.91 -13.57 -9.00
N ARG A 22 13.64 -12.87 -8.12
CA ARG A 22 13.28 -11.50 -7.72
C ARG A 22 13.35 -10.54 -8.90
N GLN A 23 14.41 -10.61 -9.70
CA GLN A 23 14.57 -9.76 -10.89
C GLN A 23 13.47 -9.98 -11.92
N LEU A 24 13.13 -11.25 -12.20
CA LEU A 24 12.08 -11.62 -13.14
C LEU A 24 10.71 -11.07 -12.71
N VAL A 25 10.35 -11.21 -11.44
CA VAL A 25 9.07 -10.70 -10.94
C VAL A 25 9.04 -9.17 -10.97
N LEU A 26 10.15 -8.52 -10.58
CA LEU A 26 10.23 -7.06 -10.64
C LEU A 26 10.19 -6.52 -12.07
N SER A 27 10.79 -7.21 -13.04
CA SER A 27 10.73 -6.80 -14.45
C SER A 27 9.32 -6.95 -15.01
N LEU A 28 8.61 -8.04 -14.69
CA LEU A 28 7.21 -8.24 -15.06
C LEU A 28 6.30 -7.13 -14.49
N LEU A 29 6.43 -6.83 -13.20
CA LEU A 29 5.63 -5.78 -12.57
C LEU A 29 5.96 -4.37 -13.12
N ARG A 30 7.21 -4.15 -13.56
CA ARG A 30 7.63 -2.88 -14.16
C ARG A 30 7.04 -2.69 -15.56
N GLU A 31 6.94 -3.77 -16.32
CA GLU A 31 6.45 -3.77 -17.70
C GLU A 31 4.94 -3.52 -17.76
N GLU A 32 4.16 -4.25 -16.96
CA GLU A 32 2.69 -4.18 -17.00
C GLU A 32 2.13 -2.88 -16.42
N LYS A 33 2.87 -2.19 -15.54
CA LYS A 33 2.48 -0.96 -14.81
C LYS A 33 1.14 -1.03 -14.03
N LYS A 34 0.44 -2.16 -14.09
CA LYS A 34 -0.84 -2.46 -13.44
C LYS A 34 -0.62 -3.43 -12.28
N PRO A 35 -1.49 -3.40 -11.27
CA PRO A 35 -1.47 -4.40 -10.22
C PRO A 35 -1.85 -5.77 -10.81
N LEU A 36 -1.03 -6.79 -10.53
CA LEU A 36 -1.23 -8.16 -11.03
C LEU A 36 -1.56 -9.13 -9.89
N THR A 37 -2.36 -10.14 -10.18
CA THR A 37 -2.57 -11.27 -9.28
C THR A 37 -1.37 -12.20 -9.27
N VAL A 38 -1.21 -13.00 -8.20
CA VAL A 38 -0.12 -14.00 -8.12
C VAL A 38 -0.18 -15.00 -9.26
N GLN A 39 -1.39 -15.36 -9.70
CA GLN A 39 -1.61 -16.30 -10.79
C GLN A 39 -1.21 -15.70 -12.14
N GLU A 40 -1.56 -14.44 -12.39
CA GLU A 40 -1.13 -13.72 -13.60
C GLU A 40 0.40 -13.61 -13.66
N ILE A 41 1.03 -13.18 -12.56
CA ILE A 41 2.51 -13.11 -12.47
C ILE A 41 3.12 -14.48 -12.79
N TYR A 42 2.57 -15.55 -12.23
CA TYR A 42 3.06 -16.91 -12.49
C TYR A 42 2.90 -17.31 -13.96
N ASN A 43 1.74 -17.06 -14.56
CA ASN A 43 1.46 -17.41 -15.96
C ASN A 43 2.35 -16.62 -16.92
N LEU A 44 2.53 -15.31 -16.69
CA LEU A 44 3.43 -14.47 -17.48
C LEU A 44 4.90 -14.87 -17.33
N SER A 45 5.26 -15.45 -16.18
CA SER A 45 6.62 -15.91 -15.93
C SER A 45 6.98 -17.22 -16.63
N GLN A 46 6.01 -18.12 -16.89
CA GLN A 46 6.26 -19.41 -17.53
C GLN A 46 7.00 -19.31 -18.88
N PRO A 47 6.57 -18.48 -19.85
CA PRO A 47 7.27 -18.38 -21.13
C PRO A 47 8.66 -17.74 -21.02
N ARG A 48 8.92 -16.97 -19.95
CA ARG A 48 10.18 -16.26 -19.70
C ARG A 48 11.09 -17.00 -18.71
N ASN A 49 10.69 -18.21 -18.29
CA ASN A 49 11.35 -18.92 -17.21
C ASN A 49 12.69 -19.49 -17.72
N VAL A 50 13.77 -18.79 -17.42
CA VAL A 50 15.13 -19.28 -17.73
C VAL A 50 15.42 -20.48 -16.85
N GLN A 51 16.10 -21.49 -17.40
CA GLN A 51 16.60 -22.61 -16.62
C GLN A 51 17.90 -22.21 -15.93
N LEU A 52 18.00 -22.49 -14.63
CA LEU A 52 19.26 -22.39 -13.89
C LEU A 52 20.27 -23.44 -14.42
N PRO A 53 21.58 -23.30 -14.14
CA PRO A 53 22.59 -24.29 -14.53
C PRO A 53 22.26 -25.73 -14.07
N ASP A 54 21.51 -25.85 -12.97
CA ASP A 54 21.03 -27.12 -12.42
C ASP A 54 19.84 -27.73 -13.19
N GLY A 55 19.40 -27.08 -14.28
CA GLY A 55 18.22 -27.44 -15.08
C GLY A 55 16.88 -27.10 -14.42
N SER A 56 16.88 -26.55 -13.20
CA SER A 56 15.65 -26.16 -12.51
C SER A 56 15.13 -24.80 -13.01
N PRO A 57 13.82 -24.63 -13.18
CA PRO A 57 13.23 -23.33 -13.50
C PRO A 57 13.50 -22.30 -12.38
N VAL A 58 13.72 -21.04 -12.76
CA VAL A 58 13.89 -19.91 -11.82
C VAL A 58 12.68 -19.77 -10.90
N LEU A 59 11.46 -19.97 -11.43
CA LEU A 59 10.23 -20.06 -10.65
C LEU A 59 9.65 -21.47 -10.73
N PRO A 60 9.94 -22.34 -9.73
CA PRO A 60 9.53 -23.75 -9.79
C PRO A 60 8.05 -23.98 -9.48
N SER A 61 7.39 -23.10 -8.74
CA SER A 61 5.97 -23.26 -8.43
C SER A 61 5.31 -21.96 -7.99
N MET A 62 3.98 -21.90 -8.13
CA MET A 62 3.17 -20.79 -7.63
C MET A 62 3.26 -20.64 -6.09
N ARG A 63 3.43 -21.75 -5.36
CA ARG A 63 3.63 -21.72 -3.90
C ARG A 63 4.94 -21.02 -3.54
N TYR A 64 6.02 -21.31 -4.26
CA TYR A 64 7.31 -20.66 -4.06
C TYR A 64 7.24 -19.16 -4.37
N LEU A 65 6.59 -18.78 -5.48
CA LEU A 65 6.31 -17.37 -5.80
C LEU A 65 5.60 -16.69 -4.62
N LYS A 66 4.46 -17.23 -4.17
CA LYS A 66 3.64 -16.63 -3.12
C LYS A 66 4.33 -16.54 -1.75
N LYS A 67 4.98 -17.63 -1.31
CA LYS A 67 5.47 -17.80 0.07
C LYS A 67 6.92 -17.38 0.28
N VAL A 68 7.71 -17.26 -0.78
CA VAL A 68 9.13 -16.92 -0.70
C VAL A 68 9.40 -15.61 -1.43
N VAL A 69 9.10 -15.56 -2.73
CA VAL A 69 9.46 -14.41 -3.57
C VAL A 69 8.62 -13.17 -3.21
N MET A 70 7.29 -13.29 -3.17
CA MET A 70 6.41 -12.16 -2.91
C MET A 70 6.54 -11.65 -1.46
N SER A 71 6.68 -12.56 -0.49
CA SER A 71 6.93 -12.17 0.91
C SER A 71 8.24 -11.41 1.04
N GLU A 72 9.33 -11.89 0.45
CA GLU A 72 10.62 -11.20 0.55
C GLU A 72 10.63 -9.85 -0.17
N LEU A 73 9.97 -9.74 -1.33
CA LEU A 73 9.85 -8.46 -2.05
C LEU A 73 9.00 -7.44 -1.27
N ALA A 74 7.98 -7.92 -0.55
CA ALA A 74 7.15 -7.08 0.33
C ALA A 74 7.93 -6.62 1.57
N ASP A 75 8.66 -7.54 2.22
CA ASP A 75 9.51 -7.24 3.37
C ASP A 75 10.61 -6.23 2.98
N ALA A 76 11.14 -6.33 1.76
CA ALA A 76 12.09 -5.37 1.21
C ALA A 76 11.46 -4.03 0.78
N GLY A 77 10.14 -3.87 0.87
CA GLY A 77 9.41 -2.66 0.50
C GLY A 77 9.42 -2.34 -1.00
N LYS A 78 9.73 -3.32 -1.86
CA LYS A 78 9.77 -3.14 -3.32
C LYS A 78 8.41 -3.30 -3.98
N VAL A 79 7.56 -4.15 -3.40
CA VAL A 79 6.20 -4.39 -3.86
C VAL A 79 5.25 -4.18 -2.70
N GLU A 80 4.02 -3.85 -3.02
CA GLU A 80 2.94 -3.71 -2.07
C GLU A 80 1.72 -4.49 -2.52
N LYS A 81 0.91 -4.88 -1.55
CA LYS A 81 -0.30 -5.65 -1.75
C LYS A 81 -1.48 -4.69 -1.74
N VAL A 82 -2.12 -4.52 -2.89
CA VAL A 82 -3.24 -3.62 -3.09
C VAL A 82 -4.53 -4.41 -3.12
N HIS A 83 -5.53 -3.88 -2.43
CA HIS A 83 -6.90 -4.35 -2.53
C HIS A 83 -7.60 -3.56 -3.63
N GLU A 84 -8.02 -4.25 -4.68
CA GLU A 84 -8.71 -3.66 -5.81
C GLU A 84 -10.13 -4.23 -5.88
N ARG A 85 -11.12 -3.34 -5.95
CA ARG A 85 -12.51 -3.71 -6.19
C ARG A 85 -12.78 -3.64 -7.68
N LEU A 86 -12.74 -4.78 -8.35
CA LEU A 86 -13.06 -4.85 -9.78
C LEU A 86 -14.57 -4.99 -9.95
N LYS A 87 -15.16 -4.20 -10.84
CA LYS A 87 -16.55 -4.36 -11.27
C LYS A 87 -16.55 -5.12 -12.58
N PHE A 88 -17.11 -6.34 -12.59
CA PHE A 88 -17.27 -7.08 -13.84
C PHE A 88 -18.49 -6.55 -14.59
N THR A 89 -18.37 -6.46 -15.92
CA THR A 89 -19.54 -6.23 -16.77
C THR A 89 -20.38 -7.51 -16.85
N GLU A 90 -21.66 -7.38 -17.15
CA GLU A 90 -22.56 -8.54 -17.29
C GLU A 90 -22.11 -9.48 -18.41
N GLU A 91 -21.52 -8.93 -19.47
CA GLU A 91 -20.97 -9.67 -20.60
C GLU A 91 -19.75 -10.51 -20.18
N GLU A 92 -18.82 -9.93 -19.40
CA GLU A 92 -17.67 -10.64 -18.85
C GLU A 92 -18.10 -11.78 -17.91
N MET A 93 -19.12 -11.53 -17.08
CA MET A 93 -19.70 -12.56 -16.22
C MET A 93 -20.33 -13.70 -17.02
N LYS A 94 -21.02 -13.39 -18.12
CA LYS A 94 -21.62 -14.39 -19.00
C LYS A 94 -20.52 -15.22 -19.68
N ALA A 95 -19.50 -14.58 -20.25
CA ALA A 95 -18.36 -15.26 -20.84
C ALA A 95 -17.63 -16.16 -19.83
N LEU A 96 -17.47 -15.70 -18.58
CA LEU A 96 -16.89 -16.49 -17.50
C LEU A 96 -17.75 -17.73 -17.18
N ARG A 97 -19.07 -17.58 -17.13
CA ARG A 97 -20.01 -18.70 -16.90
C ARG A 97 -19.94 -19.72 -18.02
N GLU A 98 -19.89 -19.27 -19.27
CA GLU A 98 -19.74 -20.16 -20.43
C GLU A 98 -18.43 -20.94 -20.37
N ARG A 99 -17.32 -20.28 -20.02
CA ARG A 99 -16.01 -20.93 -19.87
C ARG A 99 -15.97 -21.98 -18.76
N MET A 100 -16.67 -21.74 -17.65
CA MET A 100 -16.70 -22.64 -16.48
C MET A 100 -17.71 -23.79 -16.61
N GLY A 101 -18.62 -23.74 -17.59
CA GLY A 101 -19.55 -24.82 -17.90
C GLY A 101 -20.43 -25.23 -16.71
N LYS A 102 -20.53 -26.53 -16.42
CA LYS A 102 -21.42 -27.09 -15.38
C LYS A 102 -21.08 -26.64 -13.95
N GLN A 103 -19.87 -26.15 -13.70
CA GLN A 103 -19.51 -25.58 -12.38
C GLN A 103 -20.03 -24.15 -12.17
N SER A 104 -20.61 -23.53 -13.19
CA SER A 104 -21.16 -22.17 -13.11
C SER A 104 -22.47 -22.05 -12.33
N TYR A 105 -23.16 -23.17 -12.05
CA TYR A 105 -24.43 -23.16 -11.30
C TYR A 105 -24.28 -22.65 -9.85
N SER A 106 -23.08 -22.71 -9.26
CA SER A 106 -22.83 -22.10 -7.95
C SER A 106 -22.48 -20.60 -8.02
N LEU A 107 -22.38 -20.03 -9.23
CA LEU A 107 -21.98 -18.64 -9.46
C LEU A 107 -23.17 -17.68 -9.67
N THR A 108 -24.41 -18.17 -9.57
CA THR A 108 -25.62 -17.33 -9.63
C THR A 108 -25.69 -16.31 -8.49
N GLY A 109 -24.96 -16.51 -7.39
CA GLY A 109 -24.83 -15.57 -6.28
C GLY A 109 -23.50 -14.79 -6.21
N VAL A 110 -22.63 -14.85 -7.23
CA VAL A 110 -21.37 -14.09 -7.18
C VAL A 110 -21.64 -12.60 -7.38
N PRO A 111 -21.19 -11.72 -6.47
CA PRO A 111 -21.38 -10.29 -6.62
C PRO A 111 -20.66 -9.75 -7.86
N LEU A 112 -21.27 -8.78 -8.54
CA LEU A 112 -20.68 -8.05 -9.67
C LEU A 112 -19.36 -7.35 -9.30
N ASN A 113 -19.18 -7.06 -8.01
CA ASN A 113 -17.96 -6.50 -7.47
C ASN A 113 -17.12 -7.64 -6.90
N VAL A 114 -15.97 -7.91 -7.50
CA VAL A 114 -15.01 -8.89 -6.97
C VAL A 114 -13.85 -8.15 -6.36
N GLU A 115 -13.62 -8.43 -5.08
CA GLU A 115 -12.49 -7.92 -4.35
C GLU A 115 -11.27 -8.80 -4.61
N LEU A 116 -10.23 -8.23 -5.21
CA LEU A 116 -9.00 -8.94 -5.55
C LEU A 116 -7.82 -8.33 -4.82
N TRP A 117 -7.00 -9.22 -4.26
CA TRP A 117 -5.68 -8.87 -3.76
C TRP A 117 -4.66 -8.99 -4.87
N ARG A 118 -4.09 -7.86 -5.26
CA ARG A 118 -3.09 -7.77 -6.30
C ARG A 118 -1.79 -7.20 -5.77
N TRP A 119 -0.74 -7.36 -6.53
CA TRP A 119 0.59 -6.90 -6.20
C TRP A 119 1.03 -5.87 -7.23
N GLN A 120 1.56 -4.76 -6.75
CA GLN A 120 2.15 -3.72 -7.60
C GLN A 120 3.51 -3.30 -7.06
N LEU A 121 4.32 -2.66 -7.92
CA LEU A 121 5.54 -2.01 -7.46
C LEU A 121 5.17 -0.87 -6.53
N LYS A 122 5.85 -0.80 -5.39
CA LYS A 122 5.71 0.33 -4.50
C LYS A 122 6.39 1.52 -5.14
N THR A 123 5.61 2.38 -5.78
CA THR A 123 6.10 3.70 -6.18
C THR A 123 6.47 4.40 -4.89
N ALA A 124 7.66 5.00 -4.82
CA ALA A 124 7.98 5.86 -3.69
C ALA A 124 6.98 7.01 -3.72
N GLU A 125 5.90 6.89 -2.94
CA GLU A 125 4.94 7.97 -2.77
C GLU A 125 5.77 9.17 -2.34
N ALA A 126 5.76 10.22 -3.17
CA ALA A 126 6.25 11.51 -2.73
C ALA A 126 5.53 11.76 -1.42
N LYS A 127 6.27 11.86 -0.30
CA LYS A 127 5.69 12.12 1.00
C LYS A 127 4.88 13.40 0.83
N VAL A 128 3.57 13.27 0.65
CA VAL A 128 2.68 14.42 0.58
C VAL A 128 2.86 15.07 1.94
N GLU A 129 3.53 16.21 1.97
CA GLU A 129 3.76 16.96 3.19
C GLU A 129 2.39 17.13 3.82
N LYS A 130 2.23 16.59 5.03
CA LYS A 130 0.96 16.69 5.75
C LYS A 130 0.57 18.16 5.72
N PRO A 131 -0.64 18.52 5.26
CA PRO A 131 -1.02 19.93 5.17
C PRO A 131 -0.79 20.54 6.54
N VAL A 132 0.14 21.50 6.60
CA VAL A 132 0.50 22.15 7.86
C VAL A 132 -0.77 22.86 8.31
N LYS A 133 -1.42 22.34 9.35
CA LYS A 133 -2.60 22.98 9.92
C LYS A 133 -2.18 24.41 10.27
N PRO A 134 -2.94 25.43 9.84
CA PRO A 134 -2.61 26.80 10.20
C PRO A 134 -2.54 26.88 11.73
N VAL A 135 -1.46 27.48 12.25
CA VAL A 135 -1.30 27.67 13.69
C VAL A 135 -2.44 28.57 14.16
N PHE A 136 -3.23 28.06 15.10
CA PHE A 136 -4.36 28.78 15.68
C PHE A 136 -3.85 30.05 16.39
N GLY A 137 -4.51 31.19 16.16
CA GLY A 137 -4.12 32.47 16.76
C GLY A 137 -2.99 33.22 16.02
N LYS A 138 -2.71 32.89 14.75
CA LYS A 138 -1.76 33.67 13.93
C LYS A 138 -2.14 35.17 13.86
N GLU A 139 -3.43 35.49 13.91
CA GLU A 139 -3.96 36.86 13.91
C GLU A 139 -3.61 37.66 15.16
N VAL A 140 -3.43 37.00 16.31
CA VAL A 140 -3.00 37.63 17.57
C VAL A 140 -1.49 37.57 17.76
N GLY A 141 -0.75 37.15 16.73
CA GLY A 141 0.70 37.13 16.72
C GLY A 141 1.32 35.82 17.24
N VAL A 142 0.55 34.73 17.35
CA VAL A 142 1.14 33.42 17.65
C VAL A 142 2.13 33.04 16.55
N GLY A 143 3.40 32.86 16.92
CA GLY A 143 4.50 32.57 16.00
C GLY A 143 5.16 33.80 15.37
N ALA A 144 4.83 35.02 15.81
CA ALA A 144 5.59 36.21 15.44
C ALA A 144 6.95 36.20 16.15
N ASP A 145 8.02 36.58 15.44
CA ASP A 145 9.36 36.62 16.00
C ASP A 145 9.58 37.91 16.80
N TRP A 146 9.68 37.76 18.13
CA TRP A 146 9.99 38.86 19.07
C TRP A 146 11.40 38.75 19.67
N SER A 147 12.29 37.97 19.05
CA SER A 147 13.67 37.79 19.51
C SER A 147 14.45 39.09 19.66
N HIS A 148 14.09 40.13 18.89
CA HIS A 148 14.69 41.47 18.94
C HIS A 148 14.26 42.32 20.15
N LEU A 149 13.23 41.91 20.91
CA LEU A 149 12.77 42.65 22.10
C LEU A 149 13.55 42.24 23.35
N ASN A 150 13.71 43.16 24.31
CA ASN A 150 14.29 42.83 25.62
C ASN A 150 13.37 41.86 26.40
N LYS A 151 13.92 40.98 27.24
CA LYS A 151 13.22 39.93 28.03
C LYS A 151 11.95 40.43 28.74
N ARG A 152 11.97 41.63 29.34
CA ARG A 152 10.77 42.21 29.98
C ARG A 152 9.63 42.45 28.98
N ARG A 153 9.97 42.94 27.78
CA ARG A 153 9.00 43.20 26.70
C ARG A 153 8.56 41.90 26.03
N GLN A 154 9.43 40.90 25.91
CA GLN A 154 9.07 39.56 25.43
C GLN A 154 7.98 38.94 26.31
N ARG A 155 8.18 38.89 27.64
CA ARG A 155 7.16 38.37 28.58
C ARG A 155 5.84 39.12 28.49
N ALA A 156 5.88 40.45 28.46
CA ALA A 156 4.67 41.26 28.34
C ALA A 156 3.93 41.01 27.01
N ARG A 157 4.64 40.66 25.93
CA ARG A 157 4.05 40.27 24.64
C ARG A 157 3.48 38.86 24.71
N GLU A 158 4.22 37.90 25.24
CA GLU A 158 3.75 36.51 25.45
C GLU A 158 2.47 36.48 26.28
N GLU A 159 2.45 37.16 27.44
CA GLU A 159 1.27 37.26 28.30
C GLU A 159 0.08 37.90 27.58
N LYS A 160 0.32 38.91 26.73
CA LYS A 160 -0.74 39.53 25.94
C LYS A 160 -1.30 38.56 24.90
N VAL A 161 -0.42 37.91 24.14
CA VAL A 161 -0.84 36.94 23.12
C VAL A 161 -1.57 35.77 23.74
N GLU A 162 -1.15 35.30 24.92
CA GLU A 162 -1.85 34.23 25.63
C GLU A 162 -3.30 34.63 25.98
N LYS A 163 -3.50 35.84 26.52
CA LYS A 163 -4.84 36.37 26.81
C LYS A 163 -5.69 36.51 25.55
N ASP A 164 -5.11 37.04 24.47
CA ASP A 164 -5.81 37.23 23.20
C ASP A 164 -6.20 35.88 22.57
N VAL A 165 -5.34 34.84 22.67
CA VAL A 165 -5.65 33.46 22.23
C VAL A 165 -6.76 32.84 23.07
N GLN A 166 -6.74 33.01 24.40
CA GLN A 166 -7.81 32.50 25.27
C GLN A 166 -9.16 33.13 24.90
N TRP A 167 -9.18 34.44 24.69
CA TRP A 167 -10.38 35.16 24.27
C TRP A 167 -10.90 34.69 22.90
N LEU A 168 -10.02 34.47 21.92
CA LEU A 168 -10.40 33.89 20.62
C LEU A 168 -11.03 32.50 20.75
N ARG A 169 -10.49 31.64 21.63
CA ARG A 169 -11.06 30.32 21.90
C ARG A 169 -12.45 30.40 22.54
N GLU A 170 -12.67 31.35 23.43
CA GLU A 170 -13.98 31.60 24.03
C GLU A 170 -15.00 32.07 22.99
N LEU A 171 -14.60 32.97 22.09
CA LEU A 171 -15.45 33.42 20.98
C LEU A 171 -15.84 32.29 20.02
N GLU A 172 -14.88 31.43 19.65
CA GLU A 172 -15.19 30.26 18.82
C GLU A 172 -16.12 29.28 19.53
N ARG A 173 -15.92 29.06 20.83
CA ARG A 173 -16.81 28.21 21.62
C ARG A 173 -18.24 28.77 21.63
N ALA A 174 -18.40 30.07 21.90
CA ALA A 174 -19.70 30.73 21.88
C ALA A 174 -20.37 30.64 20.49
N ARG A 175 -19.62 30.86 19.41
CA ARG A 175 -20.12 30.69 18.03
C ARG A 175 -20.59 29.27 17.73
N ASN A 176 -19.83 28.27 18.18
CA ASN A 176 -20.17 26.87 17.98
C ASN A 176 -21.43 26.45 18.77
N GLU A 177 -21.63 26.97 19.98
CA GLU A 177 -22.84 26.74 20.78
C GLU A 177 -24.08 27.31 20.09
N VAL A 178 -24.00 28.54 19.57
CA VAL A 178 -25.08 29.16 18.80
C VAL A 178 -25.42 28.33 17.56
N MET A 179 -24.42 27.94 16.75
CA MET A 179 -24.64 27.11 15.57
C MET A 179 -25.28 25.76 15.91
N LYS A 180 -24.84 25.12 16.99
CA LYS A 180 -25.39 23.84 17.45
C LYS A 180 -26.83 23.97 17.95
N SER A 181 -27.21 25.10 18.53
CA SER A 181 -28.59 25.35 18.95
C SER A 181 -29.54 25.68 17.78
N SER A 182 -28.98 26.11 16.64
CA SER A 182 -29.72 26.46 15.43
C SER A 182 -29.84 25.33 14.39
N SER A 183 -29.15 24.20 14.60
CA SER A 183 -29.25 22.97 13.78
C SER A 183 -30.12 21.94 14.45
#